data_AF-A0A660XPA1-F1
#
_entry.id   AF-A0A660XPA1-F1
#
_cell.length_a   1.000
_cell.length_b   1.000
_cell.length_c   1.000
_cell.angle_alpha   90.00
_cell.angle_beta   90.00
_cell.angle_gamma   90.00
#
_symmetry.space_group_name_H-M   'P 1'
#
loop_
_entity.id
_entity.type
_entity.pdbx_description
1 polymer ?
#
loop_
_entity_poly.entity_id
_entity_poly.type
_entity_poly.pdbx_seq_one_letter_code
_entity_poly.pdbx_strand_id
1 'polypeptide(L)' 'MNLVPMVVEQTGRGERSYDIYSRLLKERIVFINGEINDQVSSLVVAQLLFLEAEDPDKDVNIYINSPGGVITSG' A
#
# COMPACT_ATOMS: atom_id res chain seq x y z
N MET A 1 4.22 11.48 16.02
CA MET A 1 4.32 10.09 15.51
C MET A 1 3.02 9.39 15.82
N ASN A 2 2.14 9.22 14.84
CA ASN A 2 1.01 8.29 14.99
C ASN A 2 1.57 6.89 14.80
N LEU A 3 1.51 6.07 15.84
CA LEU A 3 1.88 4.66 15.74
C LEU A 3 0.90 3.97 14.79
N VAL A 4 1.43 3.40 13.71
CA VAL A 4 0.65 2.52 12.83
C VAL A 4 0.40 1.21 13.59
N PRO A 5 -0.85 0.75 13.74
CA PRO A 5 -1.14 -0.49 14.42
C PRO A 5 -0.44 -1.69 13.77
N MET A 6 0.08 -2.58 14.62
CA MET A 6 0.66 -3.86 14.20
C MET A 6 -0.39 -4.96 14.30
N VAL A 7 -0.40 -5.85 13.31
CA VAL A 7 -1.25 -7.04 13.23
C VAL A 7 -0.37 -8.28 13.25
N VAL A 8 -0.78 -9.29 14.00
CA VAL A 8 -0.10 -10.60 14.05
C VAL A 8 -0.85 -11.58 13.16
N GLU A 9 -0.15 -12.18 12.21
CA GLU A 9 -0.66 -13.23 11.33
C GLU A 9 -0.05 -14.58 11.73
N GLN A 10 -0.91 -15.55 12.07
CA GLN A 10 -0.49 -16.92 12.31
C GLN A 10 -0.32 -17.65 10.97
N THR A 11 0.92 -18.02 10.67
CA THR A 11 1.25 -18.86 9.51
C THR A 11 1.56 -20.28 9.99
N GLY A 12 1.51 -21.28 9.09
CA GLY A 12 1.86 -22.67 9.44
C GLY A 12 3.31 -22.87 9.93
N ARG A 13 4.16 -21.83 9.90
CA ARG A 13 5.54 -21.83 10.41
C ARG A 13 5.75 -20.91 11.63
N GLY A 14 4.69 -20.31 12.18
CA GLY A 14 4.74 -19.44 13.35
C GLY A 14 4.02 -18.09 13.16
N GLU A 15 4.22 -17.18 14.11
CA GLU A 15 3.63 -15.83 14.10
C GLU A 15 4.52 -14.84 13.34
N ARG A 16 3.91 -14.05 12.45
CA ARG A 16 4.60 -12.96 11.76
C ARG A 16 3.82 -11.67 11.98
N SER A 17 4.50 -10.65 12.49
CA SER A 17 3.94 -9.33 12.73
C SER A 17 4.14 -8.43 11.51
N TYR A 18 3.09 -7.71 11.13
CA TYR A 18 3.09 -6.73 10.05
C TYR A 18 2.43 -5.46 10.56
N ASP A 19 2.83 -4.30 10.04
CA ASP A 19 1.95 -3.13 10.17
C ASP A 19 0.69 -3.35 9.31
N ILE A 20 -0.40 -2.66 9.66
CA ILE A 20 -1.68 -2.83 8.97
C ILE A 20 -1.58 -2.54 7.46
N TYR A 21 -0.75 -1.59 7.02
CA TYR A 21 -0.60 -1.28 5.60
C TYR A 21 0.13 -2.40 4.85
N SER A 22 1.22 -2.93 5.43
CA SER A 22 1.91 -4.09 4.87
C SER A 22 0.99 -5.31 4.77
N ARG A 23 0.11 -5.52 5.75
CA ARG A 23 -0.86 -6.63 5.71
C ARG A 23 -1.91 -6.45 4.60
N LEU A 24 -2.35 -5.22 4.35
CA LEU A 24 -3.31 -4.90 3.30
C LEU A 24 -2.68 -4.92 1.90
N LEU A 25 -1.41 -4.53 1.78
CA LEU A 25 -0.67 -4.61 0.51
C LEU A 25 -0.57 -6.07 0.01
N LYS A 26 -0.41 -7.04 0.92
CA LYS A 26 -0.50 -8.47 0.57
C LYS A 26 -1.85 -8.89 -0.03
N GLU A 27 -2.94 -8.23 0.37
CA GLU A 27 -4.27 -8.43 -0.23
C GLU A 27 -4.45 -7.57 -1.49
N ARG A 28 -3.36 -6.99 -2.02
CA ARG A 28 -3.33 -6.12 -3.20
C ARG A 28 -4.15 -4.84 -3.03
N ILE A 29 -4.14 -4.29 -1.82
CA ILE A 29 -4.82 -3.05 -1.48
C ILE A 29 -3.78 -1.92 -1.33
N VAL A 30 -3.92 -0.87 -2.14
CA VAL A 30 -3.07 0.33 -2.14
C VAL A 30 -3.88 1.53 -1.67
N PHE A 31 -3.30 2.32 -0.76
CA PHE A 31 -3.93 3.53 -0.22
C PHE A 31 -3.23 4.78 -0.72
N ILE A 32 -4.02 5.74 -1.21
CA ILE A 32 -3.57 7.10 -1.48
C ILE A 32 -4.28 7.99 -0.48
N ASN A 33 -3.55 8.46 0.54
CA ASN A 33 -4.10 9.27 1.62
C ASN A 33 -3.32 10.59 1.76
N GLY A 34 -4.04 11.70 1.84
CA GLY A 34 -3.46 13.03 1.92
C GLY A 34 -3.07 13.59 0.56
N GLU A 35 -2.26 14.65 0.58
CA GLU A 35 -1.85 15.38 -0.63
C GLU A 35 -0.97 14.53 -1.55
N ILE A 36 -1.23 14.59 -2.86
CA ILE A 36 -0.40 13.92 -3.86
C ILE A 36 0.82 14.80 -4.16
N ASN A 37 2.00 14.27 -3.85
CA ASN A 37 3.29 14.85 -4.17
C ASN A 37 4.24 13.76 -4.68
N ASP A 38 5.42 14.15 -5.14
CA ASP A 38 6.39 13.22 -5.75
C ASP A 38 6.75 12.04 -4.84
N GLN A 39 6.79 12.24 -3.52
CA GLN A 39 7.09 11.17 -2.58
C GLN A 39 5.95 10.15 -2.51
N VAL A 40 4.71 10.61 -2.38
CA VAL A 40 3.52 9.72 -2.34
C VAL A 40 3.41 8.97 -3.67
N SER A 41 3.55 9.67 -4.79
CA SER A 41 3.47 9.06 -6.12
C SER A 41 4.57 8.04 -6.35
N SER A 42 5.81 8.33 -5.96
CA SER A 42 6.90 7.35 -6.05
C SER A 42 6.63 6.09 -5.23
N LEU A 43 6.01 6.21 -4.05
CA LEU A 43 5.64 5.05 -3.23
C LEU A 43 4.51 4.23 -3.87
N VAL A 44 3.48 4.89 -4.38
CA VAL A 44 2.35 4.23 -5.05
C VAL A 44 2.83 3.48 -6.30
N VAL A 45 3.66 4.11 -7.14
CA VAL A 45 4.24 3.46 -8.34
C VAL A 45 5.06 2.23 -7.94
N ALA A 46 5.89 2.32 -6.90
CA ALA A 46 6.66 1.18 -6.42
C ALA A 46 5.76 0.02 -5.93
N GLN A 47 4.67 0.33 -5.23
CA GLN A 47 3.70 -0.68 -4.79
C GLN A 47 2.97 -1.34 -5.97
N LEU A 48 2.58 -0.57 -6.99
CA LEU A 48 1.92 -1.12 -8.18
C LEU A 48 2.85 -2.06 -8.96
N LEU A 49 4.09 -1.65 -9.21
CA LEU A 49 5.10 -2.49 -9.89
C LEU A 49 5.42 -3.76 -9.08
N PHE A 50 5.45 -3.66 -7.75
CA PHE A 50 5.63 -4.82 -6.89
C PHE A 50 4.47 -5.82 -7.04
N LEU A 51 3.23 -5.34 -7.03
CA LEU A 51 2.04 -6.20 -7.16
C LEU A 51 1.90 -6.81 -8.56
N GLU A 52 2.26 -6.07 -9.61
CA GLU A 52 2.30 -6.55 -10.99
C GLU A 52 3.35 -7.67 -11.15
N ALA A 53 4.53 -7.52 -10.55
CA ALA A 53 5.57 -8.54 -10.58
C ALA A 53 5.20 -9.82 -9.80
N GLU A 54 4.37 -9.72 -8.75
CA GLU A 54 3.87 -10.90 -8.02
C GLU A 54 2.81 -11.68 -8.80
N ASP A 55 1.84 -10.98 -9.40
CA ASP A 55 0.76 -11.58 -10.18
C ASP A 55 0.12 -10.51 -11.08
N PRO A 56 0.44 -10.47 -12.39
CA PRO A 56 -0.07 -9.44 -13.29
C PRO A 56 -1.54 -9.64 -13.66
N ASP A 57 -2.09 -10.84 -13.48
CA ASP A 57 -3.48 -11.16 -13.85
C ASP A 57 -4.48 -10.88 -12.71
N LYS A 58 -3.99 -10.59 -11.49
CA LYS A 58 -4.83 -10.26 -10.35
C LYS A 58 -5.08 -8.76 -10.23
N ASP A 59 -6.32 -8.42 -9.94
CA ASP A 59 -6.74 -7.04 -9.69
C ASP A 59 -6.00 -6.40 -8.50
N VAL A 60 -5.87 -5.08 -8.56
CA VAL A 60 -5.36 -4.24 -7.48
C VAL A 60 -6.46 -3.26 -7.07
N ASN A 61 -6.75 -3.22 -5.77
CA ASN A 61 -7.76 -2.32 -5.21
C ASN A 61 -7.10 -1.03 -4.72
N ILE A 62 -7.47 0.10 -5.30
CA ILE A 62 -6.94 1.41 -4.93
C ILE A 62 -8.00 2.20 -4.15
N TYR A 63 -7.69 2.55 -2.91
CA TYR A 63 -8.54 3.38 -2.06
C TYR A 63 -7.95 4.79 -1.96
N ILE A 64 -8.71 5.78 -2.43
CA ILE A 64 -8.26 7.17 -2.55
C ILE A 64 -9.01 8.05 -1.55
N ASN A 65 -8.26 8.66 -0.65
CA ASN A 65 -8.71 9.72 0.26
C ASN A 65 -7.72 10.89 0.16
N SER A 66 -7.82 11.65 -0.92
CA SER A 66 -6.89 12.73 -1.23
C SER A 66 -7.66 14.00 -1.60
N PRO A 67 -7.22 15.19 -1.13
CA PRO A 67 -7.72 16.47 -1.61
C PRO A 67 -7.15 16.86 -2.99
N GLY A 68 -6.34 16.00 -3.61
CA GLY A 68 -5.56 16.30 -4.82
C GLY A 68 -4.11 16.64 -4.47
N GLY A 69 -3.42 17.31 -5.39
CA GLY A 69 -2.02 17.70 -5.20
C GLY A 69 -1.35 18.18 -6.49
N VAL A 70 -0.06 17.88 -6.61
CA VAL A 70 0.77 18.31 -7.74
C VAL A 70 0.40 17.51 -9.00
N ILE A 71 0.04 18.22 -10.07
CA ILE A 71 -0.43 17.61 -11.34
C ILE A 71 0.63 16.67 -11.94
N THR A 72 1.92 17.03 -11.89
CA THR A 72 3.00 16.20 -12.43
C THR A 72 3.24 14.93 -11.62
N SER A 73 2.77 14.89 -10.38
CA SER A 73 2.88 13.72 -9.51
C SER A 73 1.65 12.80 -9.63
N GLY A 74 0.48 13.32 -10.03
CA GLY A 74 -0.76 12.56 -10.20
C GLY A 74 -0.88 11.86 -11.54
#